data_AF-A0A838I6U8-F1
#
_entry.id   AF-A0A838I6U8-F1
#
_cell.length_a   1.000
_cell.length_b   1.000
_cell.length_c   1.000
_cell.angle_alpha   90.00
_cell.angle_beta   90.00
_cell.angle_gamma   90.00
#
_symmetry.space_group_name_H-M   'P 1'
#
loop_
_entity.id
_entity.type
_entity.pdbx_description
1 polymer ?
#
loop_
_entity_poly.entity_id
_entity_poly.type
_entity_poly.pdbx_seq_one_letter_code
_entity_poly.pdbx_strand_id
1 'polypeptide(L)'
;MAAWHMAWNAGVAALNNPAEPRQALRVKAQREYFDLGRDFLERGIQNNPESHHLYEALARLYRDKYKDHLRAAEYFDKTAETPGAPSYVKRFAAYELSYCEGREQEAYERLIEFYAAGDKERVPTLINRLKYLEDKLNIPLAQRIAKEVER
;
A
#
# COMPACT_ATOMS: atom_id res chain seq x y z
N MET A 1 -11.98 -7.07 -10.93
CA MET A 1 -11.48 -7.18 -12.33
C MET A 1 -11.64 -5.88 -13.14
N ALA A 2 -12.81 -5.25 -13.22
CA ALA A 2 -12.99 -4.03 -14.04
C ALA A 2 -12.07 -2.85 -13.66
N ALA A 3 -11.95 -2.52 -12.38
CA ALA A 3 -11.04 -1.46 -11.92
C ALA A 3 -9.56 -1.72 -12.28
N TRP A 4 -9.14 -2.99 -12.30
CA TRP A 4 -7.79 -3.37 -12.72
C TRP A 4 -7.58 -3.08 -14.21
N HIS A 5 -8.53 -3.48 -15.05
CA HIS A 5 -8.48 -3.17 -16.48
C HIS A 5 -8.46 -1.67 -16.76
N MET A 6 -9.20 -0.87 -16.00
CA MET A 6 -9.14 0.59 -16.14
C MET A 6 -7.78 1.14 -15.71
N ALA A 7 -7.41 0.98 -14.43
CA ALA A 7 -6.27 1.69 -13.87
C ALA A 7 -4.89 1.11 -14.27
N TRP A 8 -4.79 -0.16 -14.67
CA TRP A 8 -3.53 -0.73 -15.15
C TRP A 8 -3.52 -0.90 -16.66
N ASN A 9 -4.44 -1.69 -17.23
CA ASN A 9 -4.34 -2.03 -18.65
C ASN A 9 -4.65 -0.83 -19.55
N ALA A 10 -5.81 -0.21 -19.38
CA ALA A 10 -6.22 0.94 -20.19
C ALA A 10 -5.36 2.18 -19.87
N GLY A 11 -5.01 2.40 -18.60
CA GLY A 11 -4.09 3.47 -18.20
C GLY A 11 -2.70 3.35 -18.84
N VAL A 12 -2.14 2.14 -18.95
CA VAL A 12 -0.86 1.92 -19.67
C VAL A 12 -1.05 2.06 -21.18
N ALA A 13 -2.13 1.52 -21.75
CA ALA A 13 -2.42 1.68 -23.17
C ALA A 13 -2.59 3.14 -23.58
N ALA A 14 -3.26 3.96 -22.75
CA ALA A 14 -3.41 5.39 -22.97
C ALA A 14 -2.07 6.13 -22.95
N LEU A 15 -1.18 5.77 -22.01
CA LEU A 15 0.16 6.35 -21.94
C LEU A 15 1.01 5.99 -23.17
N ASN A 16 0.85 4.78 -23.70
CA ASN A 16 1.63 4.25 -24.82
C ASN A 16 0.97 4.43 -26.19
N ASN A 17 -0.14 5.17 -26.28
CA ASN A 17 -0.89 5.34 -27.52
C ASN A 17 -0.05 6.07 -28.59
N PRO A 18 0.35 5.42 -29.70
CA PRO A 18 1.17 6.08 -30.72
C PRO A 18 0.38 7.12 -31.54
N ALA A 19 -0.95 7.06 -31.54
CA ALA A 19 -1.79 8.00 -32.28
C ALA A 19 -1.87 9.38 -31.62
N GLU A 20 -1.52 9.51 -30.33
CA GLU A 20 -1.43 10.81 -29.65
C GLU A 20 0.04 11.22 -29.50
N PRO A 21 0.55 12.13 -30.35
CA PRO A 21 1.96 12.54 -30.31
C PRO A 21 2.30 13.30 -29.02
N ARG A 22 1.33 13.98 -28.38
CA ARG A 22 1.58 14.82 -27.20
C ARG A 22 1.61 13.98 -25.93
N GLN A 23 2.81 13.84 -25.35
CA GLN A 23 2.99 13.12 -24.09
C GLN A 23 2.10 13.65 -22.96
N ALA A 24 1.90 14.97 -22.86
CA ALA A 24 1.03 15.55 -21.84
C ALA A 24 -0.42 15.06 -21.93
N LEU A 25 -0.96 14.88 -23.15
CA LEU A 25 -2.31 14.35 -23.36
C LEU A 25 -2.39 12.86 -23.03
N ARG A 26 -1.34 12.08 -23.33
CA ARG A 26 -1.25 10.67 -22.93
C ARG A 26 -1.21 10.49 -21.42
N VAL A 27 -0.45 11.33 -20.71
CA VAL A 27 -0.42 11.36 -19.23
C VAL A 27 -1.77 11.75 -18.65
N LYS A 28 -2.44 12.75 -19.24
CA LYS A 28 -3.80 13.14 -18.83
C LYS A 28 -4.79 11.98 -18.97
N ALA A 29 -4.83 11.35 -20.15
CA ALA A 29 -5.72 10.21 -20.42
C ALA A 29 -5.43 9.03 -19.48
N GLN A 30 -4.16 8.75 -19.18
CA GLN A 30 -3.81 7.73 -18.19
C GLN A 30 -4.41 8.04 -16.81
N ARG A 31 -4.32 9.30 -16.35
CA ARG A 31 -4.89 9.71 -15.06
C ARG A 31 -6.40 9.57 -15.03
N GLU A 32 -7.09 9.90 -16.12
CA GLU A 32 -8.54 9.70 -16.26
C GLU A 32 -8.91 8.21 -16.08
N TYR A 33 -8.12 7.27 -16.59
CA TYR A 33 -8.33 5.85 -16.34
C TYR A 33 -8.05 5.41 -14.90
N PHE A 34 -7.12 6.07 -14.19
CA PHE A 34 -6.94 5.84 -12.76
C PHE A 34 -8.16 6.31 -11.96
N ASP A 35 -8.73 7.47 -12.33
CA ASP A 35 -9.92 8.02 -11.69
C ASP A 35 -11.14 7.13 -11.94
N LEU A 36 -11.32 6.60 -13.15
CA LEU A 36 -12.39 5.63 -13.46
C LEU A 36 -12.25 4.34 -12.64
N GLY A 37 -11.02 3.82 -12.50
CA GLY A 37 -10.77 2.65 -11.67
C GLY A 37 -11.07 2.92 -10.19
N ARG A 38 -10.74 4.11 -9.69
CA ARG A 38 -11.06 4.55 -8.32
C ARG A 38 -12.57 4.62 -8.10
N ASP A 39 -13.29 5.35 -8.96
CA ASP A 39 -14.75 5.51 -8.87
C ASP A 39 -15.47 4.16 -8.89
N PHE A 40 -15.03 3.23 -9.76
CA PHE A 40 -15.59 1.88 -9.80
C PHE A 40 -15.43 1.13 -8.47
N LEU A 41 -14.26 1.23 -7.84
CA LEU A 41 -14.00 0.60 -6.53
C LEU A 41 -14.80 1.27 -5.41
N GLU A 42 -14.86 2.60 -5.40
CA GLU A 42 -15.60 3.37 -4.39
C GLU A 42 -17.11 3.04 -4.45
N ARG A 43 -17.71 3.03 -5.64
CA ARG A 43 -19.10 2.56 -5.82
C ARG A 43 -19.25 1.07 -5.47
N GLY A 44 -18.26 0.25 -5.80
CA GLY A 44 -18.26 -1.17 -5.42
C GLY A 44 -18.34 -1.36 -3.90
N ILE A 45 -17.54 -0.60 -3.14
CA ILE A 45 -17.51 -0.60 -1.68
C ILE A 45 -18.85 -0.12 -1.10
N GLN A 46 -19.41 0.96 -1.65
CA GLN A 46 -20.73 1.46 -1.21
C GLN A 46 -21.82 0.39 -1.35
N ASN A 47 -21.76 -0.43 -2.39
CA ASN A 47 -22.75 -1.50 -2.61
C ASN A 47 -22.39 -2.81 -1.90
N ASN A 48 -21.11 -3.04 -1.56
CA ASN A 48 -20.61 -4.28 -0.95
C ASN A 48 -19.57 -3.95 0.14
N PRO A 49 -19.99 -3.36 1.28
CA PRO A 49 -19.08 -2.80 2.28
C PRO A 49 -18.31 -3.86 3.07
N GLU A 50 -18.68 -5.15 2.96
CA GLU A 50 -18.01 -6.27 3.62
C GLU A 50 -16.97 -6.95 2.70
N SER A 51 -16.76 -6.44 1.49
CA SER A 51 -15.80 -7.04 0.56
C SER A 51 -14.38 -6.53 0.81
N HIS A 52 -13.58 -7.28 1.56
CA HIS A 52 -12.18 -6.93 1.84
C HIS A 52 -11.36 -6.74 0.55
N HIS A 53 -11.66 -7.53 -0.50
CA HIS A 53 -11.01 -7.42 -1.80
C HIS A 53 -11.16 -6.03 -2.45
N LEU A 54 -12.29 -5.35 -2.25
CA LEU A 54 -12.52 -4.03 -2.83
C LEU A 54 -11.69 -2.96 -2.12
N TYR A 55 -11.62 -3.00 -0.79
CA TYR A 55 -10.73 -2.12 -0.02
C TYR A 55 -9.26 -2.37 -0.36
N GLU A 56 -8.84 -3.62 -0.47
CA GLU A 56 -7.45 -3.95 -0.78
C GLU A 56 -7.06 -3.47 -2.18
N ALA A 57 -7.94 -3.66 -3.16
CA ALA A 57 -7.72 -3.17 -4.51
C ALA A 57 -7.63 -1.64 -4.55
N LEU A 58 -8.43 -0.94 -3.74
CA LEU A 58 -8.39 0.51 -3.64
C LEU A 58 -7.12 1.01 -2.94
N ALA A 59 -6.68 0.33 -1.88
CA ALA A 59 -5.40 0.61 -1.22
C ALA A 59 -4.21 0.47 -2.20
N ARG A 60 -4.19 -0.62 -2.98
CA ARG A 60 -3.17 -0.85 -4.02
C ARG A 60 -3.22 0.20 -5.11
N LEU A 61 -4.41 0.67 -5.50
CA LEU A 61 -4.56 1.75 -6.47
C LEU A 61 -3.93 3.05 -5.96
N TYR A 62 -4.22 3.44 -4.71
CA TYR A 62 -3.62 4.61 -4.06
C TYR A 62 -2.10 4.52 -4.01
N ARG A 63 -1.56 3.37 -3.57
CA ARG A 63 -0.12 3.12 -3.53
C ARG A 63 0.53 3.18 -4.91
N ASP A 64 -0.03 2.44 -5.87
CA ASP A 64 0.66 2.18 -7.14
C ASP A 64 0.51 3.34 -8.12
N LYS A 65 -0.66 3.96 -8.19
CA LYS A 65 -1.01 4.95 -9.22
C LYS A 65 -0.97 6.38 -8.71
N TYR A 66 -1.53 6.63 -7.54
CA TYR A 66 -1.55 7.98 -6.96
C TYR A 66 -0.30 8.29 -6.13
N LYS A 67 0.46 7.26 -5.73
CA LYS A 67 1.58 7.37 -4.79
C LYS A 67 1.14 8.02 -3.47
N ASP A 68 -0.12 7.83 -3.12
CA ASP A 68 -0.72 8.33 -1.90
C ASP A 68 -0.63 7.23 -0.83
N HIS A 69 0.50 7.22 -0.14
CA HIS A 69 0.81 6.23 0.89
C HIS A 69 -0.11 6.34 2.10
N LEU A 70 -0.58 7.55 2.44
CA LEU A 70 -1.47 7.76 3.57
C LEU A 70 -2.83 7.13 3.31
N ARG A 71 -3.45 7.44 2.16
CA ARG A 71 -4.71 6.79 1.78
C ARG A 71 -4.54 5.29 1.58
N ALA A 72 -3.41 4.85 1.00
CA ALA A 72 -3.15 3.42 0.88
C ALA A 72 -3.14 2.72 2.25
N ALA A 73 -2.47 3.31 3.24
CA ALA A 73 -2.48 2.78 4.61
C ALA A 73 -3.89 2.70 5.20
N GLU A 74 -4.69 3.78 5.10
CA GLU A 74 -6.06 3.81 5.60
C GLU A 74 -6.95 2.71 4.98
N TYR A 75 -6.84 2.48 3.67
CA TYR A 75 -7.62 1.45 2.99
C TYR A 75 -7.10 0.03 3.27
N PHE A 76 -5.81 -0.15 3.52
CA PHE A 76 -5.29 -1.42 4.03
C PHE A 76 -5.76 -1.71 5.46
N ASP A 77 -5.83 -0.71 6.34
CA ASP A 77 -6.41 -0.85 7.68
C ASP A 77 -7.89 -1.27 7.57
N LYS A 78 -8.69 -0.58 6.75
CA LYS A 78 -10.09 -0.97 6.48
C LYS A 78 -10.24 -2.39 5.93
N THR A 79 -9.30 -2.81 5.07
CA THR A 79 -9.25 -4.18 4.58
C THR A 79 -9.04 -5.15 5.74
N ALA A 80 -8.08 -4.87 6.61
CA ALA A 80 -7.75 -5.74 7.75
C ALA A 80 -8.87 -5.82 8.82
N GLU A 81 -9.71 -4.80 8.91
CA GLU A 81 -10.90 -4.78 9.76
C GLU A 81 -12.07 -5.60 9.18
N THR A 82 -12.02 -5.89 7.88
CA THR A 82 -13.11 -6.60 7.19
C THR A 82 -13.03 -8.12 7.45
N PRO A 83 -14.15 -8.80 7.76
CA PRO A 83 -14.16 -10.24 7.98
C PRO A 83 -13.57 -11.04 6.82
N GLY A 84 -12.77 -12.07 7.13
CA GLY A 84 -12.12 -12.93 6.14
C GLY A 84 -10.88 -12.33 5.47
N ALA A 85 -10.50 -11.10 5.81
CA ALA A 85 -9.29 -10.49 5.28
C ALA A 85 -8.03 -11.26 5.70
N PRO A 86 -7.06 -11.44 4.80
CA PRO A 86 -5.80 -12.08 5.14
C PRO A 86 -5.02 -11.29 6.19
N SER A 87 -4.43 -12.00 7.17
CA SER A 87 -3.70 -11.37 8.29
C SER A 87 -2.52 -10.50 7.85
N TYR A 88 -1.87 -10.84 6.73
CA TYR A 88 -0.72 -10.09 6.22
C TYR A 88 -1.05 -8.67 5.80
N VAL A 89 -2.33 -8.34 5.55
CA VAL A 89 -2.73 -7.01 5.08
C VAL A 89 -2.43 -5.93 6.14
N LYS A 90 -2.46 -6.29 7.43
CA LYS A 90 -2.07 -5.41 8.53
C LYS A 90 -0.62 -4.90 8.38
N ARG A 91 0.28 -5.75 7.86
CA ARG A 91 1.67 -5.34 7.58
C ARG A 91 1.72 -4.33 6.44
N PHE A 92 0.86 -4.45 5.43
CA PHE A 92 0.82 -3.50 4.32
C PHE A 92 0.44 -2.09 4.79
N ALA A 93 -0.56 -1.97 5.67
CA ALA A 93 -0.90 -0.66 6.25
C ALA A 93 0.31 -0.02 6.95
N ALA A 94 1.02 -0.78 7.79
CA ALA A 94 2.22 -0.29 8.47
C ALA A 94 3.38 0.03 7.50
N TYR A 95 3.55 -0.74 6.42
CA TYR A 95 4.54 -0.44 5.38
C TYR A 95 4.22 0.86 4.65
N GLU A 96 2.96 1.12 4.33
CA GLU A 96 2.57 2.38 3.67
C GLU A 96 2.74 3.58 4.61
N LEU A 97 2.35 3.45 5.89
CA LEU A 97 2.59 4.50 6.89
C LEU A 97 4.08 4.87 7.01
N SER A 98 4.98 3.88 6.92
CA SER A 98 6.42 4.16 7.01
C SER A 98 7.00 4.98 5.86
N TYR A 99 6.26 5.16 4.75
CA TYR A 99 6.61 6.09 3.67
C TYR A 99 6.04 7.50 3.87
N CYS A 100 5.15 7.71 4.85
CA CYS A 100 4.51 8.99 5.10
C CYS A 100 5.37 9.84 6.05
N GLU A 101 5.71 11.06 5.62
CA GLU A 101 6.43 12.02 6.44
C GLU A 101 5.64 12.37 7.72
N GLY A 102 6.28 12.29 8.87
CA GLY A 102 5.68 12.54 10.18
C GLY A 102 4.93 11.34 10.78
N ARG A 103 4.87 10.19 10.10
CA ARG A 103 4.21 8.96 10.58
C ARG A 103 5.20 7.81 10.82
N GLU A 104 6.49 8.07 10.76
CA GLU A 104 7.54 7.06 10.87
C GLU A 104 7.55 6.38 12.24
N GLN A 105 7.34 7.15 13.32
CA GLN A 105 7.27 6.63 14.68
C GLN A 105 6.10 5.65 14.85
N GLU A 106 4.91 6.03 14.41
CA GLU A 106 3.73 5.17 14.45
C GLU A 106 3.91 3.91 13.59
N ALA A 107 4.52 4.06 12.40
CA ALA A 107 4.82 2.92 11.56
C ALA A 107 5.81 1.96 12.24
N TYR A 108 6.83 2.49 12.92
CA TYR A 108 7.79 1.69 13.69
C TYR A 108 7.09 0.92 14.82
N GLU A 109 6.25 1.59 15.59
CA GLU A 109 5.47 0.98 16.68
C GLU A 109 4.59 -0.17 16.19
N ARG A 110 3.87 0.01 15.08
CA ARG A 110 3.07 -1.07 14.48
C ARG A 110 3.95 -2.23 13.99
N LEU A 111 5.10 -1.93 13.38
CA LEU A 111 5.98 -2.97 12.84
C LEU A 111 6.70 -3.77 13.92
N ILE A 112 7.07 -3.15 15.04
CA ILE A 112 7.73 -3.85 16.14
C ILE A 112 6.76 -4.79 16.87
N GLU A 113 5.47 -4.47 16.91
CA GLU A 113 4.43 -5.39 17.40
C GLU A 113 4.35 -6.66 16.55
N PHE A 114 4.38 -6.54 15.21
CA PHE A 114 4.44 -7.71 14.34
C PHE A 114 5.74 -8.50 14.53
N TYR A 115 6.88 -7.83 14.70
CA TYR A 115 8.14 -8.50 14.99
C TYR A 115 8.08 -9.31 16.30
N ALA A 116 7.44 -8.76 17.33
CA ALA A 116 7.24 -9.39 18.63
C ALA A 116 6.26 -10.57 18.59
N ALA A 117 5.29 -10.56 17.65
CA ALA A 117 4.31 -11.64 17.49
C ALA A 117 4.92 -12.99 17.06
N GLY A 118 6.16 -12.99 16.57
CA GLY A 118 6.98 -14.20 16.40
C GLY A 118 7.50 -14.41 14.97
N ASP A 119 8.29 -15.47 14.80
CA ASP A 119 9.13 -15.68 13.60
C ASP A 119 8.36 -15.72 12.27
N LYS A 120 7.08 -16.11 12.27
CA LYS A 120 6.24 -16.13 11.05
C LYS A 120 5.99 -14.73 10.49
N GLU A 121 6.03 -13.71 11.34
CA GLU A 121 5.83 -12.31 10.98
C GLU A 121 7.13 -11.60 10.57
N ARG A 122 8.28 -12.18 10.93
CA ARG A 122 9.63 -11.65 10.66
C ARG A 122 10.07 -11.90 9.23
N VAL A 123 9.26 -11.46 8.28
CA VAL A 123 9.57 -11.54 6.87
C VAL A 123 10.63 -10.51 6.48
N PRO A 124 11.46 -10.75 5.45
CA PRO A 124 12.55 -9.85 5.07
C PRO A 124 12.15 -8.39 4.88
N THR A 125 10.98 -8.14 4.26
CA THR A 125 10.46 -6.78 4.07
C THR A 125 10.23 -6.04 5.39
N LEU A 126 9.71 -6.74 6.40
CA LEU A 126 9.46 -6.17 7.73
C LEU A 126 10.77 -5.82 8.42
N ILE A 127 11.72 -6.76 8.43
CA ILE A 127 13.04 -6.57 9.05
C ILE A 127 13.79 -5.41 8.41
N ASN A 128 13.83 -5.36 7.09
CA ASN A 128 14.50 -4.28 6.36
C ASN A 128 13.84 -2.93 6.64
N ARG A 129 12.51 -2.90 6.74
CA ARG A 129 11.80 -1.67 7.06
C ARG A 129 12.05 -1.21 8.49
N LEU A 130 12.03 -2.12 9.46
CA LEU A 130 12.35 -1.80 10.85
C LEU A 130 13.75 -1.23 10.99
N LYS A 131 14.76 -1.86 10.40
CA LYS A 131 16.15 -1.34 10.41
C LYS A 131 16.24 0.08 9.82
N TYR A 132 15.58 0.32 8.69
CA TYR A 132 15.51 1.65 8.10
C TYR A 132 14.89 2.69 9.04
N LEU A 133 13.78 2.35 9.70
CA LEU A 133 13.11 3.23 10.65
C LEU A 133 13.94 3.45 11.92
N GLU A 134 14.60 2.42 12.44
CA GLU A 134 15.50 2.51 13.60
C GLU A 134 16.64 3.50 13.36
N ASP A 135 17.22 3.47 12.15
CA ASP A 135 18.23 4.44 11.75
C ASP A 135 17.63 5.84 11.61
N LYS A 136 16.51 5.97 10.90
CA LYS A 136 15.85 7.27 10.66
C LYS A 136 15.40 7.95 11.95
N LEU A 137 14.89 7.19 12.92
CA LEU A 137 14.38 7.66 14.21
C LEU A 137 15.46 7.72 15.29
N ASN A 138 16.71 7.35 14.98
CA ASN A 138 17.81 7.26 15.94
C ASN A 138 17.48 6.38 17.16
N ILE A 139 16.81 5.25 16.94
CA ILE A 139 16.48 4.30 18.01
C ILE A 139 17.78 3.78 18.64
N PRO A 140 17.91 3.82 19.98
CA PRO A 140 19.11 3.33 20.67
C PRO A 140 19.39 1.86 20.33
N LEU A 141 20.67 1.51 20.14
CA LEU A 141 21.08 0.14 19.75
C LEU A 141 20.50 -0.95 20.65
N ALA A 142 20.32 -0.68 21.94
CA ALA A 142 19.75 -1.62 22.91
C ALA A 142 18.24 -1.90 22.69
N GLN A 143 17.54 -1.04 21.95
CA GLN A 143 16.11 -1.16 21.65
C GLN A 143 15.86 -1.66 20.22
N ARG A 144 16.91 -1.83 19.41
CA ARG A 144 16.79 -2.27 18.02
C ARG A 144 16.53 -3.76 17.93
N ILE A 145 15.91 -4.18 16.83
CA ILE A 145 15.77 -5.60 16.52
C ILE A 145 17.14 -6.26 16.37
N ALA A 146 17.21 -7.54 16.73
CA ALA A 146 18.44 -8.30 16.59
C ALA A 146 18.90 -8.33 15.13
N LYS A 147 20.23 -8.33 14.92
CA LYS A 147 20.79 -8.71 13.63
C LYS A 147 20.48 -10.19 13.43
N GLU A 148 19.38 -10.50 12.75
CA GLU A 148 19.11 -11.88 12.33
C GLU A 148 20.27 -12.33 11.46
N VAL A 149 20.97 -13.37 11.92
CA VAL A 149 21.97 -14.08 11.12
C VAL A 149 21.18 -14.85 10.08
N GLU A 150 21.36 -14.52 8.81
CA GLU A 150 20.78 -15.25 7.68
C GLU A 150 21.02 -16.76 7.90
N ARG A 151 19.93 -17.52 8.04
CA ARG A 151 19.96 -18.99 8.06
C ARG A 151 19.77 -19.52 6.65
#